data_AF-A0A7C6ZBU0-F1
#
_entry.id   AF-A0A7C6ZBU0-F1
#
_cell.length_a   1.000
_cell.length_b   1.000
_cell.length_c   1.000
_cell.angle_alpha   90.00
_cell.angle_beta   90.00
_cell.angle_gamma   90.00
#
_symmetry.space_group_name_H-M   'P 1'
#
loop_
_entity.id
_entity.type
_entity.pdbx_description
1 polymer ?
#
loop_
_entity_poly.entity_id
_entity_poly.type
_entity_poly.pdbx_seq_one_letter_code
_entity_poly.pdbx_strand_id
1 'polypeptide(L)' 'MMLYTIYPTELIFQAGEEPHYFTVNLGPRTFVLEMTDGQARLVRLISSDPMDYLDPRWQPGTTVGFTIPGTGT' A
#
# COMPACT_ATOMS: atom_id res chain seq x y z
N MET A 1 -13.60 1.91 -13.98
CA MET A 1 -14.01 0.59 -14.54
C MET A 1 -15.33 0.20 -13.90
N MET A 2 -16.26 -0.41 -14.64
CA MET A 2 -17.51 -0.94 -14.09
C MET A 2 -17.38 -2.45 -13.89
N LEU A 3 -17.71 -2.94 -12.69
CA LEU A 3 -17.71 -4.37 -12.36
C LEU A 3 -19.05 -4.98 -12.79
N TYR A 4 -19.08 -5.80 -13.83
CA TYR A 4 -20.29 -6.52 -14.28
C TYR A 4 -20.40 -7.87 -13.60
N THR A 5 -21.03 -7.89 -12.43
CA THR A 5 -21.28 -9.09 -11.63
C THR A 5 -22.73 -9.14 -11.20
N ILE A 6 -23.27 -10.34 -11.05
CA ILE A 6 -24.62 -10.59 -10.51
C ILE A 6 -24.68 -10.42 -8.98
N TYR A 7 -23.53 -10.17 -8.34
CA TYR A 7 -23.44 -10.04 -6.89
C TYR A 7 -23.89 -8.64 -6.44
N PRO A 8 -24.73 -8.51 -5.39
CA PRO A 8 -25.11 -7.23 -4.82
C PRO A 8 -23.89 -6.40 -4.41
N THR A 9 -23.91 -5.12 -4.77
CA THR A 9 -22.87 -4.14 -4.40
C THR A 9 -22.68 -4.10 -2.88
N GLU A 10 -23.76 -4.18 -2.11
CA GLU A 10 -23.73 -4.15 -0.64
C GLU A 10 -22.98 -5.34 -0.02
N LEU A 11 -22.91 -6.48 -0.73
CA LEU A 11 -22.12 -7.64 -0.28
C LEU A 11 -20.65 -7.55 -0.69
N ILE A 12 -20.32 -6.78 -1.72
CA ILE A 12 -18.94 -6.56 -2.19
C ILE A 12 -18.27 -5.49 -1.33
N PHE A 13 -18.98 -4.39 -1.10
CA PHE A 13 -18.53 -3.27 -0.29
C PHE A 13 -19.06 -3.45 1.14
N GLN A 14 -18.50 -4.41 1.85
CA GLN A 14 -18.75 -4.53 3.28
C GLN A 14 -18.27 -3.23 3.97
N ALA A 15 -19.11 -2.65 4.83
CA ALA A 15 -18.83 -1.40 5.55
C ALA A 15 -17.74 -1.59 6.61
N GLY A 16 -16.51 -1.85 6.16
CA GLY A 16 -15.31 -1.76 6.97
C GLY A 16 -14.80 -0.32 7.03
N GLU A 17 -13.91 -0.05 7.98
CA GLU A 17 -13.17 1.20 8.01
C GLU A 17 -12.31 1.30 6.73
N GLU A 18 -12.39 2.41 6.00
CA GLU A 18 -11.54 2.58 4.82
C GLU A 18 -10.08 2.64 5.26
N PRO A 19 -9.18 1.82 4.68
CA PRO A 19 -7.78 1.86 5.07
C PRO A 19 -7.17 3.22 4.74
N HIS A 20 -6.48 3.80 5.72
CA HIS A 20 -5.75 5.05 5.51
C HIS A 20 -4.47 4.77 4.73
N TYR A 21 -4.53 4.96 3.42
CA TYR A 21 -3.37 4.83 2.54
C TYR A 21 -2.55 6.11 2.48
N PHE A 22 -1.23 5.96 2.42
CA PHE A 22 -0.28 7.05 2.17
C PHE A 22 0.83 6.59 1.24
N THR A 23 1.48 7.54 0.57
CA THR A 23 2.52 7.25 -0.43
C THR A 23 3.89 7.74 0.03
N VAL A 24 4.92 6.92 -0.19
CA VAL A 24 6.32 7.28 0.03
C VAL A 24 7.09 7.11 -1.27
N ASN A 25 7.84 8.15 -1.67
CA ASN A 25 8.70 8.11 -2.84
C ASN A 25 10.14 7.77 -2.43
N LEU A 26 10.74 6.81 -3.13
CA LEU A 26 12.14 6.41 -2.94
C LEU A 26 12.82 6.30 -4.31
N GLY A 27 13.47 7.38 -4.71
CA GLY A 27 14.03 7.50 -6.06
C GLY A 27 12.91 7.40 -7.12
N PRO A 28 13.02 6.49 -8.11
CA PRO A 28 12.02 6.34 -9.16
C PRO A 28 10.79 5.52 -8.75
N ARG A 29 10.74 5.01 -7.50
CA ARG A 29 9.66 4.15 -7.01
C ARG A 29 8.70 4.92 -6.12
N THR A 30 7.43 4.55 -6.21
CA THR A 30 6.39 4.99 -5.26
C THR A 30 5.83 3.77 -4.54
N PHE A 31 5.84 3.83 -3.22
CA PHE A 31 5.28 2.80 -2.34
C PHE A 31 3.96 3.31 -1.76
N VAL A 32 2.89 2.54 -1.91
CA VAL A 32 1.60 2.78 -1.26
C VAL A 32 1.56 1.93 0.00
N LEU A 33 1.38 2.58 1.14
CA LEU A 33 1.42 1.98 2.46
C LEU A 33 0.07 2.19 3.15
N GLU A 34 -0.28 1.26 4.02
CA GLU A 34 -1.35 1.43 5.00
C GLU A 34 -0.77 1.34 6.41
N MET A 35 -1.41 2.00 7.36
CA MET A 35 -1.08 1.85 8.78
C MET A 35 -2.00 0.80 9.39
N THR A 36 -1.42 -0.29 9.91
CA THR A 36 -2.16 -1.35 10.59
C THR A 36 -1.44 -1.66 11.89
N ASP A 37 -2.14 -1.56 13.03
CA ASP A 37 -1.57 -1.82 14.37
C ASP A 37 -0.28 -1.02 14.68
N GLY A 38 -0.21 0.22 14.19
CA GLY A 38 0.96 1.10 14.35
C GLY A 38 2.18 0.72 13.50
N GLN A 39 2.04 -0.26 12.60
CA GLN A 39 3.05 -0.69 11.64
C GLN A 39 2.64 -0.25 10.24
N ALA A 40 3.59 0.24 9.45
CA ALA A 40 3.33 0.48 8.04
C ALA A 40 3.49 -0.81 7.23
N ARG A 41 2.48 -1.13 6.43
CA ARG A 41 2.44 -2.31 5.58
C ARG A 41 2.38 -1.89 4.13
N LEU A 42 3.23 -2.51 3.32
CA LEU A 42 3.27 -2.28 1.88
C LEU A 42 2.02 -2.85 1.21
N VAL A 43 1.25 -1.99 0.57
CA VAL A 43 0.05 -2.36 -0.20
C VAL A 43 0.42 -2.55 -1.66
N ARG A 44 1.24 -1.64 -2.21
CA ARG A 44 1.61 -1.65 -3.62
C ARG A 44 2.92 -0.95 -3.90
N LEU A 45 3.72 -1.54 -4.79
CA LEU A 45 4.82 -0.87 -5.48
C LEU A 45 4.35 -0.34 -6.85
N ILE A 46 4.68 0.91 -7.13
CA ILE A 46 4.55 1.54 -8.45
C ILE A 46 5.97 1.85 -8.93
N SER A 47 6.44 1.10 -9.93
CA SER A 47 7.73 1.31 -10.58
C SER A 47 7.60 1.13 -12.09
N SER A 48 8.45 1.84 -12.84
CA SER A 48 8.63 1.64 -14.28
C SER A 48 9.59 0.49 -14.60
N ASP A 49 10.40 0.04 -13.63
CA ASP A 49 11.33 -1.08 -13.78
C ASP A 49 10.65 -2.40 -13.36
N PRO A 50 10.45 -3.37 -14.27
CA PRO A 50 9.89 -4.68 -13.94
C PRO A 50 10.71 -5.47 -12.92
N MET A 51 12.03 -5.25 -12.84
CA MET A 51 12.89 -5.95 -11.89
C MET A 51 12.59 -5.56 -10.45
N ASP A 52 12.10 -4.35 -10.21
CA ASP A 52 11.72 -3.90 -8.86
C ASP A 52 10.57 -4.77 -8.29
N TYR A 53 9.67 -5.29 -9.14
CA TYR A 53 8.59 -6.20 -8.72
C TYR A 53 9.07 -7.60 -8.31
N LEU A 54 10.31 -7.94 -8.66
CA LEU A 54 10.93 -9.22 -8.30
C LEU A 54 11.69 -9.14 -6.96
N ASP A 55 11.90 -7.94 -6.41
CA ASP A 55 12.56 -7.80 -5.12
C ASP A 55 11.62 -8.25 -3.98
N PRO A 56 11.98 -9.31 -3.22
CA PRO A 56 11.13 -9.82 -2.14
C PRO A 56 10.86 -8.78 -1.03
N ARG A 57 11.72 -7.76 -0.89
CA ARG A 57 11.56 -6.69 0.10
C ARG A 57 10.45 -5.71 -0.24
N TRP A 58 9.99 -5.70 -1.49
CA TRP A 58 8.98 -4.76 -1.99
C TRP A 58 7.67 -5.46 -2.36
N GLN A 59 7.47 -6.67 -1.83
CA GLN A 59 6.23 -7.40 -2.05
C GLN A 59 5.10 -6.85 -1.17
N PRO A 60 3.86 -6.80 -1.70
CA PRO A 60 2.69 -6.49 -0.89
C PRO A 60 2.61 -7.37 0.36
N GLY A 61 2.27 -6.75 1.49
CA GLY A 61 2.25 -7.37 2.81
C GLY A 61 3.53 -7.19 3.63
N THR A 62 4.61 -6.67 3.03
CA THR A 62 5.86 -6.41 3.76
C THR A 62 5.67 -5.28 4.77
N THR A 63 6.04 -5.52 6.02
CA THR A 63 6.09 -4.49 7.06
C THR A 63 7.37 -3.66 6.90
N VAL A 64 7.24 -2.34 6.89
CA VAL A 64 8.36 -1.41 6.73
C VAL A 64 8.42 -0.41 7.88
N GLY A 65 9.63 -0.16 8.38
CA GLY A 65 9.91 0.96 9.25
C GLY A 65 10.32 2.18 8.42
N PHE A 66 9.86 3.36 8.79
CA PHE A 66 10.33 4.61 8.21
C PHE A 66 10.53 5.66 9.30
N THR A 67 11.49 6.55 9.07
CA THR A 67 11.74 7.70 9.94
C THR A 67 11.25 8.95 9.21
N ILE A 68 10.51 9.80 9.91
CA ILE A 68 10.15 11.12 9.41
C ILE A 68 11.35 12.05 9.68
N PRO A 69 12.01 12.59 8.65
CA PRO A 69 13.10 13.53 8.88
C PRO A 69 12.55 14.79 9.57
N GLY A 70 12.95 15.00 10.83
CA GLY A 70 12.53 16.15 11.66
C GLY A 70 11.97 15.80 13.05
N THR A 71 11.80 14.53 13.39
CA THR A 71 11.31 14.10 14.74
C THR A 71 12.42 13.50 15.62
N GLY A 72 13.69 13.67 15.24
CA GLY A 72 14.83 13.42 16.11
C GLY A 72 15.12 14.67 16.94
N THR A 73 15.14 14.52 18.26
CA THR A 73 15.59 15.54 19.21
C THR A 73 17.00 16.02 18.89
#